data_AF-A0AAD2DBQ6-F1
#
_entry.id   AF-A0AAD2DBQ6-F1
#
_cell.length_a   1.000
_cell.length_b   1.000
_cell.length_c   1.000
_cell.angle_alpha   90.00
_cell.angle_beta   90.00
_cell.angle_gamma   90.00
#
_symmetry.space_group_name_H-M   'P 1'
#
loop_
_entity.id
_entity.type
_entity.pdbx_description
1 polymer ?
#
loop_
_entity_poly.entity_id
_entity_poly.type
_entity_poly.pdbx_seq_one_letter_code
_entity_poly.pdbx_strand_id
1 'polypeptide(L)'
;MEYISAEEFLKQPKEVQEVFWTWWRPSKGDINYSPVRNGIEVVEIENNSVQRRNNGYIPLLTEGQLRKFIEDKTECKICLEYYKTTGYEVLLSDIEHNKENAEQFNNWYEDLGTDLLQAYWKVACEIAKEG
;
A
#
# COMPACT_ATOMS: atom_id res chain seq x y z
N MET A 1 -14.76 -5.19 4.71
CA MET A 1 -13.62 -4.33 4.32
C MET A 1 -12.38 -5.12 4.60
N GLU A 2 -11.60 -5.44 3.58
CA GLU A 2 -10.35 -6.19 3.72
C GLU A 2 -9.18 -5.23 3.91
N TYR A 3 -8.18 -5.65 4.68
CA TYR A 3 -7.00 -4.87 5.02
C TYR A 3 -5.84 -5.81 5.34
N ILE A 4 -4.61 -5.31 5.19
CA ILE A 4 -3.41 -6.04 5.60
C ILE A 4 -3.35 -6.14 7.12
N SER A 5 -3.14 -7.35 7.61
CA SER A 5 -3.06 -7.59 9.05
C SER A 5 -1.82 -6.94 9.64
N ALA A 6 -1.88 -6.63 10.94
CA ALA A 6 -0.71 -6.13 11.67
C ALA A 6 0.49 -7.08 11.59
N GLU A 7 0.23 -8.39 11.63
CA GLU A 7 1.24 -9.44 11.50
C GLU A 7 1.93 -9.39 10.13
N GLU A 8 1.15 -9.25 9.05
CA GLU A 8 1.66 -9.19 7.69
C GLU A 8 2.46 -7.89 7.44
N PHE A 9 1.98 -6.77 7.99
CA PHE A 9 2.71 -5.50 7.97
C PHE A 9 4.08 -5.61 8.67
N LEU A 10 4.12 -6.26 9.84
CA LEU A 10 5.35 -6.40 10.64
C LEU A 10 6.38 -7.36 10.05
N LYS A 11 6.01 -8.22 9.08
CA LYS A 11 6.96 -9.07 8.34
C LYS A 11 7.91 -8.26 7.45
N GLN A 12 7.53 -7.04 7.06
CA GLN A 12 8.36 -6.21 6.20
C GLN A 12 9.58 -5.66 6.94
N PRO A 13 10.70 -5.36 6.25
CA PRO A 13 11.84 -4.66 6.83
C PRO A 13 11.45 -3.32 7.48
N LYS A 14 12.26 -2.83 8.42
CA LYS A 14 11.93 -1.60 9.16
C LYS A 14 11.86 -0.40 8.25
N GLU A 15 12.71 -0.36 7.24
CA GLU A 15 12.79 0.69 6.21
C GLU A 15 11.48 0.76 5.42
N VAL A 16 10.96 -0.39 4.99
CA VAL A 16 9.65 -0.49 4.31
C VAL A 16 8.50 -0.04 5.22
N GLN A 17 8.50 -0.48 6.49
CA GLN A 17 7.50 -0.04 7.47
C GLN A 17 7.53 1.48 7.64
N GLU A 18 8.71 2.11 7.62
CA GLU A 18 8.89 3.56 7.75
C GLU A 18 8.33 4.34 6.56
N VAL A 19 8.49 3.81 5.34
CA VAL A 19 7.92 4.42 4.14
C VAL A 19 6.40 4.49 4.23
N PHE A 20 5.75 3.40 4.65
CA PHE A 20 4.30 3.39 4.86
C PHE A 20 3.85 4.35 5.96
N TRP A 21 4.57 4.41 7.08
CA TRP A 21 4.25 5.34 8.17
C TRP A 21 4.37 6.80 7.74
N THR A 22 5.37 7.12 6.94
CA THR A 22 5.62 8.46 6.44
C THR A 22 4.53 8.89 5.46
N TRP A 23 4.07 7.98 4.60
CA TRP A 23 2.99 8.25 3.65
C TRP A 23 1.60 8.29 4.32
N TRP A 24 1.25 7.27 5.13
CA TRP A 24 -0.13 7.03 5.57
C TRP A 24 -0.73 8.18 6.37
N ARG A 25 0.06 8.86 7.21
CA ARG A 25 -0.34 10.05 7.99
C ARG A 25 -1.80 9.95 8.51
N PRO A 26 -2.06 9.10 9.54
CA PRO A 26 -3.40 8.67 9.91
C PRO A 26 -4.40 9.81 10.04
N SER A 27 -5.51 9.65 9.34
CA SER A 27 -6.64 10.58 9.29
C SER A 27 -7.85 10.01 10.01
N LYS A 28 -8.80 10.88 10.36
CA LYS A 28 -10.03 10.45 11.03
C LYS A 28 -10.79 9.44 10.15
N GLY A 29 -11.13 8.29 10.72
CA GLY A 29 -11.83 7.21 10.04
C GLY A 29 -10.93 6.09 9.54
N ASP A 30 -9.60 6.29 9.48
CA ASP A 30 -8.67 5.21 9.18
C ASP A 30 -8.68 4.14 10.28
N ILE A 31 -8.31 2.90 9.93
CA ILE A 31 -8.19 1.80 10.89
C ILE A 31 -6.73 1.46 11.20
N ASN A 32 -6.47 1.05 12.43
CA ASN A 32 -5.19 0.55 12.86
C ASN A 32 -5.35 -0.57 13.90
N TYR A 33 -4.27 -1.31 14.12
CA TYR A 33 -4.14 -2.14 15.29
C TYR A 33 -3.69 -1.29 16.48
N SER A 34 -4.41 -1.43 17.59
CA SER A 34 -4.16 -0.76 18.85
C SER A 34 -3.53 -1.75 19.83
N PRO A 35 -2.27 -1.56 20.25
CA PRO A 35 -1.64 -2.42 21.24
C PRO A 35 -2.29 -2.27 22.62
N VAL A 36 -2.93 -1.13 22.89
CA VAL A 36 -3.64 -0.86 24.16
C VAL A 36 -4.93 -1.68 24.25
N ARG A 37 -5.68 -1.76 23.14
CA ARG A 37 -6.94 -2.51 23.08
C ARG A 37 -6.75 -3.96 22.65
N ASN A 38 -5.56 -4.32 22.20
CA ASN A 38 -5.23 -5.62 21.61
C ASN A 38 -6.20 -5.99 20.48
N GLY A 39 -6.41 -5.06 19.55
CA GLY A 39 -7.41 -5.22 18.49
C GLY A 39 -7.49 -4.01 17.55
N ILE A 40 -8.51 -4.01 16.70
CA ILE A 40 -8.75 -2.96 15.71
C ILE A 40 -9.32 -1.73 16.39
N GLU A 41 -8.79 -0.56 16.03
CA GLU A 41 -9.26 0.75 16.45
C GLU A 41 -9.45 1.64 15.21
N VAL A 42 -10.48 2.49 15.27
CA VAL A 42 -10.68 3.57 14.29
C VAL A 42 -10.01 4.83 14.82
N VAL A 43 -9.29 5.55 13.96
CA VAL A 43 -8.72 6.86 14.27
C VAL A 43 -9.87 7.85 14.44
N GLU A 44 -10.18 8.23 15.69
CA GLU A 44 -11.27 9.18 15.99
C GLU A 44 -10.83 10.64 15.92
N ILE A 45 -9.55 10.89 16.22
CA ILE A 45 -8.92 12.21 16.26
C ILE A 45 -7.63 12.12 15.44
N GLU A 46 -7.44 13.10 14.55
CA GLU A 46 -6.18 13.30 13.84
C GLU A 46 -5.08 13.53 14.86
N ASN A 47 -4.17 12.58 14.95
CA ASN A 47 -3.03 12.62 15.85
C ASN A 47 -1.74 12.54 15.05
N ASN A 48 -0.64 12.96 15.66
CA ASN A 48 0.68 12.88 15.05
C ASN A 48 1.02 11.41 14.69
N SER A 49 1.31 11.15 13.41
CA SER A 49 1.71 9.84 12.88
C SER A 49 2.88 9.24 13.66
N VAL A 50 3.86 10.09 14.01
CA VAL A 50 5.06 9.71 14.78
C VAL A 50 4.69 9.23 16.17
N GLN A 51 3.74 9.92 16.84
CA GLN A 51 3.31 9.54 18.18
C GLN A 51 2.59 8.19 18.16
N ARG A 52 1.67 7.98 17.20
CA ARG A 52 0.99 6.68 17.05
C ARG A 52 1.99 5.56 16.77
N ARG A 53 2.93 5.77 15.85
CA ARG A 53 4.01 4.81 15.57
C ARG A 53 4.80 4.48 16.83
N ASN A 54 5.26 5.48 17.58
CA ASN A 54 6.06 5.29 18.79
C ASN A 54 5.29 4.55 19.89
N ASN A 55 3.97 4.69 19.91
CA ASN A 55 3.09 3.97 20.83
C ASN A 55 2.76 2.54 20.35
N GLY A 56 3.35 2.07 19.25
CA GLY A 56 3.20 0.70 18.76
C GLY A 56 1.90 0.42 18.00
N TYR A 57 1.18 1.46 17.57
CA TYR A 57 0.06 1.27 16.64
C TYR A 57 0.59 0.73 15.31
N ILE A 58 -0.25 0.06 14.53
CA ILE A 58 0.13 -0.51 13.22
C ILE A 58 -0.97 -0.18 12.20
N PRO A 59 -0.64 0.41 11.03
CA PRO A 59 -1.63 0.71 10.01
C PRO A 59 -2.29 -0.58 9.51
N LEU A 60 -3.61 -0.55 9.35
CA LEU A 60 -4.35 -1.65 8.72
C LEU A 60 -4.78 -1.18 7.33
N LEU A 61 -3.83 -1.19 6.39
CA LEU A 61 -4.02 -0.61 5.06
C LEU A 61 -5.03 -1.44 4.25
N THR A 62 -6.07 -0.77 3.81
CA THR A 62 -7.11 -1.32 2.92
C THR A 62 -6.65 -1.35 1.47
N GLU A 63 -7.36 -2.10 0.64
CA GLU A 63 -7.15 -2.15 -0.81
C GLU A 63 -7.05 -0.74 -1.44
N GLY A 64 -8.00 0.14 -1.10
CA GLY A 64 -8.02 1.52 -1.61
C GLY A 64 -6.85 2.38 -1.15
N GLN A 65 -6.37 2.18 0.08
CA GLN A 65 -5.18 2.88 0.59
C GLN A 65 -3.90 2.35 -0.07
N LEU A 66 -3.78 1.04 -0.30
CA LEU A 66 -2.63 0.48 -1.02
C LEU A 66 -2.58 0.96 -2.46
N ARG A 67 -3.71 0.94 -3.18
CA ARG A 67 -3.82 1.51 -4.53
C ARG A 67 -3.38 2.97 -4.54
N LYS A 68 -3.87 3.77 -3.58
CA LYS A 68 -3.49 5.19 -3.48
C LYS A 68 -2.01 5.37 -3.17
N PHE A 69 -1.43 4.55 -2.28
CA PHE A 69 0.00 4.57 -1.98
C PHE A 69 0.83 4.35 -3.25
N ILE A 70 0.48 3.33 -4.05
CA ILE A 70 1.16 3.02 -5.30
C ILE A 70 1.07 4.21 -6.27
N GLU A 71 -0.13 4.71 -6.52
CA GLU A 71 -0.33 5.86 -7.42
C GLU A 71 0.40 7.13 -6.96
N ASP A 72 0.39 7.43 -5.66
CA ASP A 72 1.07 8.60 -5.09
C ASP A 72 2.60 8.46 -5.15
N LYS A 73 3.13 7.24 -5.01
CA LYS A 73 4.58 6.99 -4.99
C LYS A 73 5.21 6.93 -6.36
N THR A 74 4.47 6.49 -7.36
CA THR A 74 5.01 6.31 -8.73
C THR A 74 4.50 7.38 -9.69
N GLU A 75 3.59 8.25 -9.26
CA GLU A 75 2.91 9.24 -10.10
C GLU A 75 2.19 8.61 -11.32
N CYS A 76 1.89 7.30 -11.24
CA CYS A 76 1.22 6.52 -12.30
C CYS A 76 -0.21 6.15 -11.89
N LYS A 77 -1.02 5.67 -12.83
CA LYS A 77 -2.25 4.93 -12.55
C LYS A 77 -2.04 3.44 -12.64
N ILE A 78 -2.78 2.71 -11.81
CA ILE A 78 -2.83 1.27 -11.87
C ILE A 78 -3.83 0.83 -12.94
N CYS A 79 -3.33 0.05 -13.88
CA CYS A 79 -4.11 -0.83 -14.74
C CYS A 79 -4.05 -2.24 -14.14
N LEU A 80 -5.22 -2.81 -13.83
CA LEU A 80 -5.33 -4.12 -13.19
C LEU A 80 -5.86 -5.13 -14.21
N GLU A 81 -5.12 -6.22 -14.39
CA GLU A 81 -5.54 -7.35 -15.22
C GLU A 81 -5.70 -8.61 -14.38
N TYR A 82 -6.58 -9.53 -14.83
CA TYR A 82 -6.77 -10.82 -14.20
C TYR A 82 -6.80 -11.92 -15.24
N TYR A 83 -5.86 -12.85 -15.12
CA TYR A 83 -5.74 -14.01 -15.97
C TYR A 83 -6.05 -15.27 -15.17
N LYS A 84 -6.88 -16.15 -15.72
CA LYS A 84 -7.28 -17.40 -15.04
C LYS A 84 -6.09 -18.30 -14.68
N THR A 85 -5.00 -18.20 -15.43
CA THR A 85 -3.80 -19.04 -15.28
C THR A 85 -2.75 -18.47 -14.33
N THR A 86 -2.60 -17.15 -14.25
CA THR A 86 -1.52 -16.46 -13.52
C THR A 86 -2.03 -15.56 -12.37
N GLY A 87 -3.34 -15.24 -12.35
CA GLY A 87 -3.97 -14.41 -11.34
C GLY A 87 -3.95 -12.93 -11.70
N TYR A 88 -3.81 -12.08 -10.69
CA TYR A 88 -3.72 -10.63 -10.85
C TYR A 88 -2.35 -10.21 -11.38
N GLU A 89 -2.38 -9.20 -12.22
CA GLU A 89 -1.22 -8.50 -12.72
C GLU A 89 -1.48 -6.99 -12.61
N VAL A 90 -0.47 -6.23 -12.22
CA VAL A 90 -0.55 -4.78 -12.04
C VAL A 90 0.41 -4.10 -13.00
N LEU A 91 -0.15 -3.27 -13.88
CA LEU A 91 0.59 -2.40 -14.77
C LEU A 91 0.50 -0.96 -14.25
N LEU A 92 1.63 -0.27 -14.21
CA LEU A 92 1.67 1.17 -13.93
C LEU A 92 1.72 1.95 -15.25
N SER A 93 0.76 2.85 -15.44
CA SER A 93 0.66 3.71 -16.61
C SER A 93 0.85 5.17 -16.21
N ASP A 94 1.84 5.83 -16.82
CA ASP A 94 2.01 7.28 -16.71
C ASP A 94 0.83 8.01 -17.38
N ILE A 95 0.32 9.06 -16.73
CA ILE A 95 -0.81 9.88 -17.21
C ILE A 95 -0.33 11.07 -18.04
N GLU A 96 0.90 11.55 -17.82
CA GLU A 96 1.36 12.85 -18.34
C GLU A 96 2.18 12.76 -19.63
N HIS A 97 2.68 11.58 -20.01
CA HIS A 97 3.55 11.43 -21.17
C HIS A 97 2.80 11.10 -22.47
N ASN A 98 2.14 12.13 -23.02
CA ASN A 98 1.72 12.19 -24.42
C ASN A 98 2.93 12.41 -25.35
N LYS A 99 3.95 11.54 -25.28
CA LYS A 99 5.15 11.64 -26.11
C LYS A 99 5.27 10.40 -26.96
N GLU A 100 5.46 10.62 -28.25
CA GLU A 100 5.82 9.63 -29.28
C GLU A 100 7.11 8.84 -28.97
N ASN A 101 7.74 9.09 -27.81
CA ASN A 101 8.85 8.38 -27.19
C ASN A 101 8.52 8.01 -25.72
N ALA A 102 7.32 7.49 -25.47
CA ALA A 102 7.03 6.78 -24.22
C ALA A 102 7.91 5.53 -24.19
N GLU A 103 9.17 5.67 -23.77
CA GLU A 103 9.86 4.58 -23.08
C GLU A 103 8.99 4.28 -21.87
N GLN A 104 8.06 3.38 -22.13
CA GLN A 104 7.10 2.81 -21.23
C GLN A 104 7.77 2.58 -19.88
N PHE A 105 7.45 3.41 -18.88
CA PHE A 105 7.54 2.99 -17.48
C PHE A 105 6.43 1.95 -17.22
N ASN A 106 6.34 0.93 -18.07
CA ASN A 106 5.47 -0.22 -17.90
C ASN A 106 6.14 -1.16 -16.91
N ASN A 107 6.19 -0.73 -15.65
CA ASN A 107 6.48 -1.67 -14.57
C ASN A 107 5.29 -2.60 -14.48
N TRP A 108 5.49 -3.80 -15.02
CA TRP A 108 4.53 -4.88 -14.99
C TRP A 108 4.88 -5.80 -13.82
N TYR A 109 3.97 -5.87 -12.87
CA TYR A 109 4.06 -6.77 -11.74
C TYR A 109 3.19 -8.00 -12.03
N GLU A 110 3.84 -9.12 -12.32
CA GLU A 110 3.22 -10.41 -12.65
C GLU A 110 3.21 -11.35 -11.43
N ASP A 111 2.56 -12.51 -11.56
CA ASP A 111 2.54 -13.59 -10.56
C ASP A 111 2.08 -13.14 -9.14
N LEU A 112 1.14 -12.19 -9.08
CA LEU A 112 0.67 -11.64 -7.81
C LEU A 112 -0.30 -12.56 -7.08
N GLY A 113 -0.84 -13.58 -7.76
CA GLY A 113 -1.81 -14.53 -7.23
C GLY A 113 -3.26 -14.05 -7.40
N THR A 114 -4.22 -14.73 -6.77
CA THR A 114 -5.66 -14.50 -7.03
C THR A 114 -6.36 -13.61 -6.00
N ASP A 115 -5.62 -13.03 -5.06
CA ASP A 115 -6.13 -12.15 -4.01
C ASP A 115 -5.68 -10.72 -4.29
N LEU A 116 -6.64 -9.81 -4.53
CA LEU A 116 -6.35 -8.45 -4.97
C LEU A 116 -5.65 -7.61 -3.88
N LEU A 117 -6.04 -7.79 -2.62
CA LEU A 117 -5.43 -7.09 -1.51
C LEU A 117 -3.95 -7.51 -1.37
N GLN A 118 -3.66 -8.81 -1.46
CA GLN A 118 -2.30 -9.33 -1.45
C GLN A 118 -1.51 -8.91 -2.69
N ALA A 119 -2.16 -8.81 -3.86
CA ALA A 119 -1.53 -8.31 -5.07
C ALA A 119 -1.06 -6.85 -4.90
N TYR A 120 -1.94 -5.96 -4.44
CA TYR A 120 -1.54 -4.58 -4.14
C TYR A 120 -0.50 -4.50 -3.03
N TRP A 121 -0.60 -5.35 -2.01
CA TRP A 121 0.39 -5.36 -0.93
C TRP A 121 1.79 -5.72 -1.41
N LYS A 122 1.92 -6.74 -2.27
CA LYS A 122 3.20 -7.11 -2.90
C LYS A 122 3.79 -5.93 -3.68
N VAL A 123 2.99 -5.33 -4.56
CA VAL A 123 3.45 -4.19 -5.39
C VAL A 123 3.83 -2.99 -4.52
N ALA A 124 3.02 -2.67 -3.52
CA ALA A 124 3.30 -1.59 -2.58
C ALA A 124 4.60 -1.84 -1.79
N CYS A 125 4.87 -3.09 -1.38
CA CYS A 125 6.12 -3.43 -0.70
C CYS A 125 7.33 -3.31 -1.62
N GLU A 126 7.24 -3.71 -2.88
CA GLU A 126 8.34 -3.52 -3.85
C GLU A 126 8.64 -2.03 -4.07
N ILE A 127 7.62 -1.22 -4.33
CA ILE A 127 7.77 0.24 -4.48
C ILE A 127 8.35 0.88 -3.21
N ALA A 128 7.94 0.41 -2.03
CA ALA A 128 8.46 0.92 -0.77
C ALA A 128 9.94 0.59 -0.54
N LYS A 129 10.51 -0.43 -1.19
CA LYS A 129 11.94 -0.76 -1.11
C LYS A 129 12.81 0.13 -1.99
N GLU A 130 12.24 0.75 -3.02
CA GLU A 130 12.96 1.60 -3.98
C GLU A 130 13.18 3.04 -3.47
N GLY A 131 12.48 3.44 -2.41
CA GLY A 131 12.45 4.81 -1.89
C GLY A 131 13.15 5.05 -0.56
#